data_AF-A0A843HHW6-F1
#
_entry.id   AF-A0A843HHW6-F1
#
_cell.length_a   1.000
_cell.length_b   1.000
_cell.length_c   1.000
_cell.angle_alpha   90.00
_cell.angle_beta   90.00
_cell.angle_gamma   90.00
#
_symmetry.space_group_name_H-M   'P 1'
#
loop_
_entity.id
_entity.type
_entity.pdbx_description
1 polymer ?
#
loop_
_entity_poly.entity_id
_entity_poly.type
_entity_poly.pdbx_seq_one_letter_code
_entity_poly.pdbx_strand_id
1 'polypeptide(L)'
;MGWHYVDTNRYNALTQSEMEDNVDEIYAQLYSNYTWSINAICAVLGNIQYESQLNPAQTEHGYPTGSMQHGYGLVQWTPARKIKNWLQVNNHSIYSGYWQVYYLANEYQSEWIPTSDYPESYAEFTHSGQTVEYLTHCFFDNYERGTWSNERVTMAENWYRYIMGTDPPPSPTPTPPQPPDPPSPPDPDPSGYKSQSKAWLFLRSRRLRF
;
A
#
# COMPACT_ATOMS: atom_id res chain seq x y z
N MET A 1 10.60 0.21 15.97
CA MET A 1 11.68 0.76 16.81
C MET A 1 11.14 2.07 17.33
N GLY A 2 11.65 3.24 16.94
CA GLY A 2 10.98 4.50 17.20
C GLY A 2 11.05 5.38 15.96
N TRP A 3 10.14 6.35 15.85
CA TRP A 3 10.15 7.31 14.75
C TRP A 3 11.42 8.17 14.75
N HIS A 4 12.02 8.31 13.58
CA HIS A 4 13.10 9.25 13.28
C HIS A 4 12.58 10.44 12.47
N TYR A 5 13.09 11.62 12.76
CA TYR A 5 12.78 12.82 11.99
C TYR A 5 13.92 13.83 12.07
N VAL A 6 14.04 14.64 11.02
CA VAL A 6 14.92 15.81 10.98
C VAL A 6 14.12 16.97 10.42
N ASP A 7 13.89 18.03 11.20
CA ASP A 7 13.23 19.24 10.68
C ASP A 7 14.15 19.93 9.67
N THR A 8 13.79 19.81 8.38
CA THR A 8 14.69 20.17 7.27
C THR A 8 13.91 20.43 6.00
N ASN A 9 14.55 21.14 5.07
CA ASN A 9 14.12 21.31 3.68
C ASN A 9 15.17 20.77 2.70
N ARG A 10 16.17 20.04 3.21
CA ARG A 10 17.24 19.43 2.43
C ARG A 10 16.92 17.98 2.14
N TYR A 11 17.40 17.50 1.00
CA TYR A 11 17.42 16.07 0.69
C TYR A 11 18.48 15.32 1.51
N ASN A 12 18.30 14.01 1.58
CA ASN A 12 19.09 12.98 2.24
C ASN A 12 19.34 13.25 3.73
N ALA A 13 18.30 13.67 4.46
CA ALA A 13 18.41 14.00 5.88
C ALA A 13 18.39 12.76 6.80
N LEU A 14 17.68 11.70 6.40
CA LEU A 14 17.66 10.42 7.11
C LEU A 14 18.65 9.44 6.46
N THR A 15 19.30 8.65 7.30
CA THR A 15 20.07 7.48 6.88
C THR A 15 19.13 6.35 6.44
N GLN A 16 19.68 5.34 5.73
CA GLN A 16 18.92 4.16 5.33
C GLN A 16 18.30 3.43 6.55
N SER A 17 19.06 3.28 7.65
CA SER A 17 18.56 2.62 8.87
C SER A 17 17.44 3.42 9.54
N GLU A 18 17.49 4.75 9.53
CA GLU A 18 16.41 5.58 10.07
C GLU A 18 15.16 5.54 9.21
N MET A 19 15.32 5.46 7.88
CA MET A 19 14.20 5.22 6.96
C MET A 19 13.57 3.85 7.20
N GLU A 20 14.37 2.79 7.37
CA GLU A 20 13.92 1.44 7.70
C GLU A 20 13.11 1.40 9.00
N ASP A 21 13.61 2.04 10.06
CA ASP A 21 12.87 2.17 11.32
C ASP A 21 11.52 2.89 11.13
N ASN A 22 11.47 3.93 10.28
CA ASN A 22 10.20 4.60 9.93
C ASN A 22 9.28 3.72 9.08
N VAL A 23 9.82 2.92 8.16
CA VAL A 23 9.05 1.92 7.39
C VAL A 23 8.39 0.93 8.32
N ASP A 24 9.12 0.41 9.31
CA ASP A 24 8.57 -0.53 10.28
C ASP A 24 7.37 0.07 11.03
N GLU A 25 7.45 1.34 11.44
CA GLU A 25 6.33 2.03 12.10
C GLU A 25 5.13 2.24 11.16
N ILE A 26 5.38 2.67 9.90
CA ILE A 26 4.33 2.85 8.87
C ILE A 26 3.65 1.52 8.57
N TYR A 27 4.44 0.48 8.29
CA TYR A 27 3.97 -0.87 7.99
C TYR A 27 3.15 -1.43 9.15
N ALA A 28 3.69 -1.36 10.37
CA ALA A 28 2.99 -1.86 11.55
C ALA A 28 1.62 -1.19 11.73
N GLN A 29 1.55 0.14 11.53
CA GLN A 29 0.30 0.88 11.68
C GLN A 29 -0.70 0.56 10.56
N LEU A 30 -0.30 0.63 9.29
CA LEU A 30 -1.19 0.40 8.14
C LEU A 30 -1.66 -1.06 8.06
N TYR A 31 -0.76 -2.01 8.30
CA TYR A 31 -1.09 -3.44 8.26
C TYR A 31 -1.93 -3.86 9.47
N SER A 32 -1.48 -3.53 10.69
CA SER A 32 -2.12 -4.07 11.91
C SER A 32 -3.40 -3.35 12.29
N ASN A 33 -3.49 -2.02 12.06
CA ASN A 33 -4.63 -1.24 12.50
C ASN A 33 -5.65 -0.97 11.39
N TYR A 34 -5.21 -0.95 10.13
CA TYR A 34 -6.05 -0.60 8.98
C TYR A 34 -6.19 -1.72 7.95
N THR A 35 -5.51 -2.85 8.15
CA THR A 35 -5.59 -4.03 7.28
C THR A 35 -5.29 -3.74 5.80
N TRP A 36 -4.44 -2.75 5.53
CA TRP A 36 -4.00 -2.46 4.17
C TRP A 36 -3.24 -3.64 3.58
N SER A 37 -3.36 -3.84 2.26
CA SER A 37 -2.58 -4.85 1.55
C SER A 37 -1.11 -4.47 1.54
N ILE A 38 -0.22 -5.47 1.57
CA ILE A 38 1.23 -5.25 1.53
C ILE A 38 1.62 -4.47 0.27
N ASN A 39 0.99 -4.77 -0.87
CA ASN A 39 1.27 -4.08 -2.13
C ASN A 39 0.89 -2.59 -2.06
N ALA A 40 -0.27 -2.26 -1.47
CA ALA A 40 -0.69 -0.87 -1.28
C ALA A 40 0.25 -0.13 -0.31
N ILE A 41 0.66 -0.77 0.78
CA ILE A 41 1.64 -0.20 1.73
C ILE A 41 2.95 0.12 1.01
N CYS A 42 3.51 -0.83 0.26
CA CYS A 42 4.79 -0.63 -0.44
C CYS A 42 4.70 0.46 -1.53
N ALA A 43 3.58 0.50 -2.26
CA ALA A 43 3.31 1.55 -3.24
C ALA A 43 3.29 2.96 -2.62
N VAL A 44 2.65 3.10 -1.45
CA VAL A 44 2.67 4.37 -0.70
C VAL A 44 4.07 4.67 -0.18
N LEU A 45 4.80 3.68 0.35
CA LEU A 45 6.18 3.88 0.82
C LEU A 45 7.12 4.38 -0.28
N GLY A 46 6.99 3.87 -1.51
CA GLY A 46 7.77 4.37 -2.65
C GLY A 46 7.48 5.84 -2.96
N ASN A 47 6.20 6.25 -2.86
CA ASN A 47 5.81 7.66 -3.00
C ASN A 47 6.33 8.51 -1.83
N ILE A 48 6.14 8.08 -0.58
CA ILE A 48 6.65 8.80 0.61
C ILE A 48 8.18 8.94 0.55
N GLN A 49 8.91 7.93 0.07
CA GLN A 49 10.37 8.04 -0.01
C GLN A 49 10.79 9.10 -1.02
N TYR A 50 10.09 9.19 -2.15
CA TYR A 50 10.35 10.23 -3.14
C TYR A 50 10.00 11.62 -2.61
N GLU A 51 8.84 11.75 -1.95
CA GLU A 51 8.33 13.02 -1.43
C GLU A 51 9.13 13.57 -0.25
N SER A 52 9.46 12.71 0.70
CA SER A 52 9.98 13.12 2.00
C SER A 52 11.15 12.30 2.51
N GLN A 53 11.59 11.28 1.76
CA GLN A 53 12.61 10.33 2.22
C GLN A 53 12.22 9.70 3.56
N LEU A 54 10.92 9.42 3.69
CA LEU A 54 10.28 8.87 4.89
C LEU A 54 10.44 9.75 6.14
N ASN A 55 10.72 11.04 5.97
CA ASN A 55 10.89 11.98 7.08
C ASN A 55 9.58 12.74 7.35
N PRO A 56 8.90 12.50 8.49
CA PRO A 56 7.65 13.20 8.80
C PRO A 56 7.86 14.70 9.09
N ALA A 57 9.12 15.17 9.24
CA ALA A 57 9.46 16.57 9.44
C ALA A 57 10.02 17.26 8.17
N GLN A 58 9.89 16.65 6.99
CA GLN A 58 10.36 17.24 5.74
C GLN A 58 9.50 18.42 5.32
N THR A 59 10.10 19.59 5.14
CA THR A 59 9.53 20.71 4.39
C THR A 59 9.94 20.60 2.91
N GLU A 60 9.06 21.01 2.01
CA GLU A 60 9.32 21.05 0.57
C GLU A 60 10.65 21.75 0.26
N HIS A 61 11.41 21.16 -0.65
CA HIS A 61 12.70 21.69 -1.04
C HIS A 61 12.58 23.10 -1.63
N GLY A 62 13.55 23.96 -1.31
CA GLY A 62 13.55 25.36 -1.76
C GLY A 62 12.73 26.31 -0.88
N TYR A 63 12.00 25.80 0.12
CA TYR A 63 11.21 26.62 1.04
C TYR A 63 11.72 26.54 2.48
N PRO A 64 11.57 27.61 3.29
CA PRO A 64 12.06 27.61 4.67
C PRO A 64 11.28 26.62 5.53
N THR A 65 11.98 25.96 6.46
CA THR A 65 11.33 25.15 7.50
C THR A 65 10.31 26.00 8.26
N GLY A 66 9.24 25.35 8.73
CA GLY A 66 8.11 26.06 9.33
C GLY A 66 7.12 26.68 8.33
N SER A 67 7.36 26.58 7.02
CA SER A 67 6.38 27.01 6.01
C SER A 67 4.99 26.40 6.23
N MET A 68 3.94 27.21 6.06
CA MET A 68 2.54 26.80 6.13
C MET A 68 1.89 26.66 4.74
N GLN A 69 2.58 27.06 3.68
CA GLN A 69 2.03 27.20 2.33
C GLN A 69 2.55 26.14 1.34
N HIS A 70 3.68 25.54 1.63
CA HIS A 70 4.38 24.59 0.77
C HIS A 70 4.19 23.15 1.29
N GLY A 71 4.74 22.15 0.61
CA GLY A 71 4.65 20.75 1.03
C GLY A 71 5.28 20.49 2.40
N TYR A 72 4.69 19.56 3.15
CA TYR A 72 5.21 19.13 4.43
C TYR A 72 4.84 17.69 4.78
N GLY A 73 5.75 17.00 5.47
CA GLY A 73 5.53 15.67 6.04
C GLY A 73 5.63 14.54 5.02
N LEU A 74 5.15 13.36 5.42
CA LEU A 74 5.37 12.08 4.72
C LEU A 74 5.01 12.13 3.22
N VAL A 75 3.80 12.59 2.91
CA VAL A 75 3.25 12.70 1.54
C VAL A 75 3.22 14.16 1.05
N GLN A 76 4.08 15.01 1.61
CA GLN A 76 4.19 16.43 1.25
C GLN A 76 2.84 17.17 1.13
N TRP A 77 1.95 17.01 2.13
CA TRP A 77 0.64 17.66 2.14
C TRP A 77 0.75 19.14 1.81
N THR A 78 0.09 19.54 0.73
CA THR A 78 0.18 20.91 0.22
C THR A 78 -1.21 21.56 0.20
N PRO A 79 -1.37 22.75 0.80
CA PRO A 79 -0.39 23.48 1.63
C PRO A 79 -0.21 22.84 3.02
N ALA A 80 1.00 22.94 3.60
CA ALA A 80 1.37 22.35 4.90
C ALA A 80 0.39 22.63 6.04
N ARG A 81 -0.31 23.77 6.02
CA ARG A 81 -1.34 24.10 7.00
C ARG A 81 -2.43 23.03 7.12
N LYS A 82 -2.71 22.25 6.07
CA LYS A 82 -3.69 21.14 6.12
C LYS A 82 -3.35 20.16 7.24
N ILE A 83 -2.13 19.62 7.21
CA ILE A 83 -1.66 18.64 8.18
C ILE A 83 -1.20 19.30 9.50
N LYS A 84 -0.46 20.41 9.43
CA LYS A 84 0.05 21.09 10.63
C LYS A 84 -1.05 21.61 11.54
N ASN A 85 -2.09 22.23 10.97
CA ASN A 85 -3.21 22.69 11.78
C ASN A 85 -3.94 21.51 12.40
N TRP A 86 -4.23 20.45 11.63
CA TRP A 86 -4.91 19.26 12.15
C TRP A 86 -4.14 18.61 13.31
N LEU A 87 -2.81 18.47 13.19
CA LEU A 87 -1.97 17.97 14.28
C LEU A 87 -2.04 18.87 15.51
N GLN A 88 -1.91 20.19 15.33
CA GLN A 88 -1.93 21.15 16.43
C GLN A 88 -3.28 21.20 17.17
N VAL A 89 -4.41 21.23 16.46
CA VAL A 89 -5.73 21.27 17.12
C VAL A 89 -6.06 19.97 17.86
N ASN A 90 -5.44 18.85 17.47
CA ASN A 90 -5.56 17.57 18.15
C ASN A 90 -4.45 17.33 19.20
N ASN A 91 -3.66 18.35 19.55
CA ASN A 91 -2.56 18.27 20.52
C ASN A 91 -1.49 17.22 20.17
N HIS A 92 -1.17 17.11 18.88
CA HIS A 92 -0.12 16.25 18.37
C HIS A 92 1.09 17.08 17.92
N SER A 93 2.29 16.53 18.10
CA SER A 93 3.50 17.12 17.52
C SER A 93 3.39 17.16 16.01
N ILE A 94 3.75 18.29 15.39
CA ILE A 94 3.79 18.41 13.93
C ILE A 94 4.79 17.42 13.28
N TYR A 95 5.77 16.96 14.06
CA TYR A 95 6.79 15.98 13.63
C TYR A 95 6.35 14.52 13.81
N SER A 96 5.12 14.26 14.28
CA SER A 96 4.67 12.90 14.58
C SER A 96 4.31 12.12 13.31
N GLY A 97 5.18 11.17 12.93
CA GLY A 97 4.89 10.23 11.85
C GLY A 97 3.64 9.39 12.11
N TYR A 98 3.45 8.89 13.34
CA TYR A 98 2.26 8.11 13.73
C TYR A 98 0.94 8.84 13.40
N TRP A 99 0.85 10.13 13.74
CA TRP A 99 -0.37 10.90 13.50
C TRP A 99 -0.52 11.34 12.04
N GLN A 100 0.59 11.46 11.30
CA GLN A 100 0.56 11.65 9.84
C GLN A 100 0.08 10.38 9.11
N VAL A 101 0.51 9.19 9.53
CA VAL A 101 -0.01 7.91 9.00
C VAL A 101 -1.47 7.70 9.40
N TYR A 102 -1.86 8.06 10.63
CA TYR A 102 -3.28 8.06 11.03
C TYR A 102 -4.11 8.99 10.13
N TYR A 103 -3.59 10.18 9.84
CA TYR A 103 -4.24 11.15 8.96
C TYR A 103 -4.44 10.58 7.54
N LEU A 104 -3.39 9.96 6.98
CA LEU A 104 -3.42 9.31 5.68
C LEU A 104 -4.43 8.15 5.66
N ALA A 105 -4.33 7.23 6.62
CA ALA A 105 -5.12 6.00 6.62
C ALA A 105 -6.63 6.22 6.75
N ASN A 106 -7.04 7.31 7.41
CA ASN A 106 -8.44 7.72 7.54
C ASN A 106 -8.87 8.72 6.45
N GLU A 107 -8.02 8.96 5.45
CA GLU A 107 -8.32 9.80 4.29
C GLU A 107 -8.79 11.22 4.65
N TYR A 108 -8.20 11.82 5.69
CA TYR A 108 -8.62 13.15 6.13
C TYR A 108 -8.43 14.19 5.02
N GLN A 109 -9.45 15.03 4.81
CA GLN A 109 -9.57 16.00 3.71
C GLN A 109 -9.70 15.42 2.30
N SER A 110 -9.84 14.09 2.14
CA SER A 110 -10.17 13.42 0.88
C SER A 110 -9.31 13.87 -0.30
N GLU A 111 -7.99 13.71 -0.17
CA GLU A 111 -7.05 14.06 -1.24
C GLU A 111 -7.17 13.12 -2.46
N TRP A 112 -7.87 11.99 -2.36
CA TRP A 112 -8.01 11.00 -3.43
C TRP A 112 -9.01 11.45 -4.50
N ILE A 113 -8.57 11.53 -5.75
CA ILE A 113 -9.39 11.84 -6.92
C ILE A 113 -9.16 10.74 -7.96
N PRO A 114 -10.08 9.77 -8.11
CA PRO A 114 -9.96 8.72 -9.11
C PRO A 114 -9.85 9.28 -10.53
N THR A 115 -8.99 8.67 -11.33
CA THR A 115 -8.78 9.01 -12.74
C THR A 115 -9.40 7.96 -13.66
N SER A 116 -9.40 8.17 -14.97
CA SER A 116 -9.86 7.15 -15.92
C SER A 116 -8.97 5.92 -15.95
N ASP A 117 -7.66 6.12 -15.74
CA ASP A 117 -6.64 5.08 -15.82
C ASP A 117 -6.54 4.30 -14.50
N TYR A 118 -6.89 4.97 -13.39
CA TYR A 118 -6.95 4.41 -12.04
C TYR A 118 -8.30 4.75 -11.39
N PRO A 119 -9.38 4.04 -11.75
CA PRO A 119 -10.75 4.39 -11.33
C PRO A 119 -11.08 3.94 -9.89
N GLU A 120 -10.18 3.23 -9.20
CA GLU A 120 -10.43 2.73 -7.85
C GLU A 120 -10.64 3.85 -6.83
N SER A 121 -11.56 3.62 -5.90
CA SER A 121 -11.68 4.41 -4.67
C SER A 121 -10.48 4.20 -3.74
N TYR A 122 -10.28 5.10 -2.78
CA TYR A 122 -9.23 4.95 -1.77
C TYR A 122 -9.38 3.63 -0.97
N ALA A 123 -10.60 3.26 -0.62
CA ALA A 123 -10.88 1.99 0.06
C ALA A 123 -10.50 0.76 -0.78
N GLU A 124 -10.77 0.79 -2.08
CA GLU A 124 -10.37 -0.28 -3.01
C GLU A 124 -8.85 -0.33 -3.19
N PHE A 125 -8.19 0.84 -3.32
CA PHE A 125 -6.73 0.95 -3.39
C PHE A 125 -6.06 0.29 -2.19
N THR A 126 -6.48 0.65 -0.97
CA THR A 126 -5.85 0.20 0.28
C THR A 126 -5.94 -1.31 0.52
N HIS A 127 -6.92 -1.99 -0.09
CA HIS A 127 -7.11 -3.44 0.01
C HIS A 127 -6.80 -4.18 -1.31
N SER A 128 -6.23 -3.48 -2.30
CA SER A 128 -6.05 -4.01 -3.64
C SER A 128 -5.02 -5.13 -3.69
N GLY A 129 -5.30 -6.13 -4.54
CA GLY A 129 -4.36 -7.20 -4.91
C GLY A 129 -3.55 -6.90 -6.17
N GLN A 130 -3.67 -5.70 -6.75
CA GLN A 130 -2.88 -5.27 -7.90
C GLN A 130 -1.38 -5.21 -7.57
N THR A 131 -0.54 -5.10 -8.60
CA THR A 131 0.92 -5.06 -8.41
C THR A 131 1.39 -3.80 -7.68
N VAL A 132 2.56 -3.89 -7.06
CA VAL A 132 3.25 -2.74 -6.45
C VAL A 132 3.43 -1.62 -7.47
N GLU A 133 3.85 -1.94 -8.70
CA GLU A 133 3.99 -0.96 -9.79
C GLU A 133 2.66 -0.26 -10.09
N TYR A 134 1.59 -1.02 -10.35
CA TYR A 134 0.26 -0.46 -10.62
C TYR A 134 -0.22 0.44 -9.50
N LEU A 135 -0.09 -0.01 -8.25
CA LEU A 135 -0.54 0.75 -7.08
C LEU A 135 0.34 1.98 -6.82
N THR A 136 1.62 1.95 -7.20
CA THR A 136 2.51 3.12 -7.10
C THR A 136 2.03 4.24 -8.02
N HIS A 137 1.66 3.89 -9.25
CA HIS A 137 1.04 4.82 -10.18
C HIS A 137 -0.35 5.27 -9.71
N CYS A 138 -1.20 4.33 -9.30
CA CYS A 138 -2.54 4.61 -8.77
C CYS A 138 -2.49 5.63 -7.63
N PHE A 139 -1.60 5.44 -6.65
CA PHE A 139 -1.42 6.41 -5.57
C PHE A 139 -0.89 7.75 -6.06
N PHE A 140 0.09 7.76 -6.97
CA PHE A 140 0.63 8.99 -7.50
C PHE A 140 -0.45 9.80 -8.26
N ASP A 141 -1.17 9.19 -9.19
CA ASP A 141 -2.14 9.89 -10.04
C ASP A 141 -3.42 10.27 -9.28
N ASN A 142 -3.85 9.43 -8.32
CA ASN A 142 -5.08 9.71 -7.58
C ASN A 142 -4.84 10.50 -6.29
N TYR A 143 -3.66 10.46 -5.65
CA TYR A 143 -3.37 11.18 -4.39
C TYR A 143 -2.40 12.35 -4.56
N GLU A 144 -1.19 12.10 -5.07
CA GLU A 144 -0.09 13.10 -5.10
C GLU A 144 -0.28 14.15 -6.20
N ARG A 145 -0.58 13.72 -7.44
CA ARG A 145 -0.81 14.55 -8.64
C ARG A 145 0.31 15.56 -8.93
N GLY A 146 1.55 15.15 -8.69
CA GLY A 146 2.75 15.95 -8.88
C GLY A 146 3.44 15.72 -10.23
N THR A 147 4.78 15.80 -10.22
CA THR A 147 5.60 15.37 -11.36
C THR A 147 6.05 13.92 -11.15
N TRP A 148 5.82 13.08 -12.15
CA TRP A 148 6.12 11.65 -12.08
C TRP A 148 7.63 11.36 -12.17
N SER A 149 8.08 10.35 -11.43
CA SER A 149 9.40 9.73 -11.59
C SER A 149 9.27 8.21 -11.41
N ASN A 150 9.85 7.44 -12.34
CA ASN A 150 9.90 5.97 -12.26
C ASN A 150 10.67 5.47 -11.02
N GLU A 151 11.48 6.33 -10.38
CA GLU A 151 12.18 5.97 -9.14
C GLU A 151 11.21 5.57 -8.02
N ARG A 152 9.99 6.10 -8.02
CA ARG A 152 8.93 5.73 -7.05
C ARG A 152 8.63 4.24 -7.09
N VAL A 153 8.57 3.64 -8.29
CA VAL A 153 8.34 2.20 -8.45
C VAL A 153 9.54 1.42 -7.92
N THR A 154 10.76 1.83 -8.27
CA THR A 154 11.98 1.19 -7.76
C THR A 154 12.04 1.23 -6.23
N MET A 155 11.71 2.38 -5.62
CA MET A 155 11.62 2.56 -4.17
C MET A 155 10.54 1.65 -3.56
N ALA A 156 9.35 1.61 -4.15
CA ALA A 156 8.26 0.74 -3.69
C ALA A 156 8.64 -0.75 -3.72
N GLU A 157 9.27 -1.21 -4.79
CA GLU A 157 9.75 -2.59 -4.90
C GLU A 157 10.86 -2.90 -3.89
N ASN A 158 11.75 -1.95 -3.62
CA ASN A 158 12.78 -2.11 -2.59
C ASN A 158 12.17 -2.26 -1.20
N TRP A 159 11.14 -1.47 -0.88
CA TRP A 159 10.41 -1.64 0.39
C TRP A 159 9.63 -2.95 0.46
N TYR A 160 9.08 -3.42 -0.65
CA TYR A 160 8.50 -4.75 -0.71
C TYR A 160 9.55 -5.82 -0.37
N ARG A 161 10.74 -5.76 -1.00
CA ARG A 161 11.85 -6.69 -0.71
C ARG A 161 12.31 -6.61 0.74
N TYR A 162 12.37 -5.40 1.32
CA TYR A 162 12.71 -5.20 2.72
C TYR A 162 11.70 -5.86 3.66
N ILE A 163 10.40 -5.60 3.46
CA ILE A 163 9.32 -6.10 4.33
C ILE A 163 9.12 -7.62 4.17
N MET A 164 9.15 -8.12 2.94
CA MET A 164 8.77 -9.51 2.63
C MET A 164 9.96 -10.46 2.50
N GLY A 165 11.18 -9.94 2.33
CA GLY A 165 12.37 -10.74 2.06
C GLY A 165 12.36 -11.42 0.69
N THR A 166 11.46 -11.04 -0.21
CA THR A 166 11.32 -11.60 -1.57
C THR A 166 10.97 -10.51 -2.58
N ASP A 167 11.13 -10.81 -3.86
CA ASP A 167 10.64 -9.93 -4.93
C ASP A 167 9.10 -9.80 -4.90
N PRO A 168 8.56 -8.64 -5.34
CA PRO A 168 7.12 -8.47 -5.51
C PRO A 168 6.58 -9.45 -6.56
N PRO A 169 5.36 -9.97 -6.38
CA PRO A 169 4.76 -10.85 -7.36
C PRO A 169 4.60 -10.08 -8.68
N PRO A 170 4.94 -10.71 -9.83
CA PRO A 170 4.69 -10.09 -11.12
C PRO A 170 3.18 -9.93 -11.33
N SER A 171 2.78 -9.03 -12.24
CA SER A 171 1.38 -8.87 -12.64
C SER A 171 0.77 -10.23 -12.94
N PRO A 172 -0.47 -10.51 -12.48
CA PRO A 172 -1.15 -11.71 -12.93
C PRO A 172 -1.21 -11.66 -14.45
N THR A 173 -0.43 -12.51 -15.12
CA THR A 173 -0.57 -12.71 -16.56
C THR A 173 -2.03 -13.11 -16.79
N PRO A 174 -2.77 -12.46 -17.70
CA PRO A 174 -4.12 -12.91 -18.01
C PRO A 174 -4.03 -14.39 -18.34
N THR A 175 -4.63 -15.22 -17.47
CA THR A 175 -4.71 -16.64 -17.72
C THR A 175 -5.52 -16.78 -19.00
N PRO A 176 -5.03 -17.48 -20.05
CA PRO A 176 -5.84 -17.76 -21.22
C PRO A 176 -7.21 -18.29 -20.75
N PRO A 177 -8.34 -17.79 -21.30
CA PRO A 177 -9.65 -18.17 -20.82
C PRO A 177 -9.71 -19.69 -20.74
N GLN A 178 -10.03 -20.21 -19.55
CA GLN A 178 -10.23 -21.63 -19.36
C GLN A 178 -11.27 -22.07 -20.42
N PRO A 179 -11.01 -23.15 -21.19
CA PRO A 179 -12.01 -23.66 -22.10
C PRO A 179 -13.33 -23.84 -21.35
N PRO A 180 -14.48 -23.54 -21.97
CA PRO A 180 -15.77 -23.74 -21.33
C PRO A 180 -15.84 -25.15 -20.77
N ASP A 181 -16.36 -25.28 -19.55
CA ASP A 181 -16.57 -26.59 -18.95
C ASP A 181 -17.37 -27.46 -19.93
N PRO A 182 -16.99 -28.74 -20.10
CA PRO A 182 -17.79 -29.64 -20.91
C PRO A 182 -19.24 -29.61 -20.40
N PRO A 183 -20.24 -29.65 -21.30
CA PRO A 183 -21.64 -29.58 -20.90
C PRO A 183 -21.92 -30.64 -19.83
N SER A 184 -22.68 -30.26 -18.80
CA SER A 184 -23.13 -31.19 -17.78
C SER A 184 -23.76 -32.42 -18.45
N PRO A 185 -23.44 -33.64 -17.99
CA PRO A 185 -24.12 -34.84 -18.46
C PRO A 185 -25.64 -34.62 -18.32
N PRO A 186 -26.45 -35.08 -19.29
CA PRO A 186 -27.89 -35.03 -19.15
C PRO A 186 -28.30 -35.71 -17.85
N ASP A 187 -29.28 -35.12 -17.15
CA ASP A 187 -29.83 -35.69 -15.93
C ASP A 187 -30.20 -37.16 -16.17
N PRO A 188 -29.85 -38.08 -15.25
CA PRO A 188 -30.25 -39.46 -15.39
C PRO A 188 -31.78 -39.53 -15.40
N ASP A 189 -32.31 -40.18 -16.43
CA ASP A 189 -33.72 -40.53 -16.56
C ASP A 189 -34.22 -41.14 -15.22
N PRO A 190 -35.25 -40.58 -14.59
CA PRO A 190 -35.76 -41.08 -13.32
C PRO A 190 -36.38 -42.49 -13.42
N SER A 191 -36.44 -43.09 -14.61
CA SER A 191 -37.04 -44.40 -14.85
C SER A 191 -36.02 -45.54 -15.05
N GLY A 192 -35.17 -45.77 -14.05
CA GLY A 192 -34.72 -47.15 -13.83
C GLY A 192 -33.35 -47.33 -13.22
N TYR A 193 -33.31 -47.56 -11.91
CA TYR A 193 -32.26 -48.41 -11.33
C TYR A 193 -32.84 -49.28 -10.21
N LYS A 194 -33.01 -50.57 -10.53
CA LYS A 194 -33.03 -51.66 -9.55
C LYS A 194 -31.61 -51.84 -9.01
N SER A 195 -31.54 -52.22 -7.73
CA SER A 195 -30.33 -52.38 -6.91
C SER A 195 -29.15 -53.06 -7.61
N GLN A 196 -27.93 -52.58 -7.34
CA GLN A 196 -26.86 -53.39 -6.76
C GLN A 196 -25.69 -52.54 -6.23
N SER A 197 -25.26 -52.88 -5.02
CA SER A 197 -24.17 -52.32 -4.20
C SER A 197 -22.76 -52.72 -4.68
N LYS A 198 -21.74 -51.87 -4.42
CA LYS A 198 -20.50 -52.21 -3.66
C LYS A 198 -19.53 -51.02 -3.49
N ALA A 199 -18.81 -51.07 -2.37
CA ALA A 199 -17.90 -50.09 -1.75
C ALA A 199 -16.60 -49.80 -2.55
N TRP A 200 -15.92 -48.68 -2.26
CA TRP A 200 -14.65 -48.64 -1.49
C TRP A 200 -14.15 -47.19 -1.22
N LEU A 201 -13.37 -47.10 -0.14
CA LEU A 201 -12.89 -45.98 0.68
C LEU A 201 -12.05 -44.89 -0.01
N PHE A 202 -12.12 -43.67 0.54
CA PHE A 202 -11.00 -42.71 0.57
C PHE A 202 -10.61 -42.40 2.02
N LEU A 203 -9.36 -42.70 2.38
CA LEU A 203 -8.71 -42.15 3.57
C LEU A 203 -7.44 -41.40 3.19
N ARG A 204 -7.34 -40.22 3.81
CA ARG A 204 -6.32 -39.17 3.68
C ARG A 204 -4.90 -39.67 3.90
N SER A 205 -3.92 -38.95 3.35
CA SER A 205 -2.65 -38.76 4.04
C SER A 205 -2.10 -37.34 3.86
N ARG A 206 -2.02 -36.62 4.99
CA ARG A 206 -1.01 -35.59 5.25
C ARG A 206 0.32 -36.32 5.48
N ARG A 207 1.44 -35.78 4.99
CA ARG A 207 2.77 -36.13 5.49
C ARG A 207 3.52 -34.86 5.91
N LEU A 208 4.00 -34.88 7.15
CA LEU A 208 5.07 -34.03 7.67
C LEU A 208 6.31 -34.91 7.90
N ARG A 209 7.46 -34.33 7.53
CA ARG A 209 8.85 -34.45 8.01
C ARG A 209 9.29 -35.71 8.79
N PHE A 210 10.44 -36.27 8.35
CA PHE A 210 11.70 -36.20 9.10
C PHE A 210 12.80 -35.75 8.14
#